data_AF-A0A924YT75-F1
#
_entry.id   AF-A0A924YT75-F1
#
_cell.length_a   1.000
_cell.length_b   1.000
_cell.length_c   1.000
_cell.angle_alpha   90.00
_cell.angle_beta   90.00
_cell.angle_gamma   90.00
#
_symmetry.space_group_name_H-M   'P 1'
#
loop_
_entity.id
_entity.type
_entity.pdbx_description
1 polymer ?
#
loop_
_entity_poly.entity_id
_entity_poly.type
_entity_poly.pdbx_seq_one_letter_code
_entity_poly.pdbx_strand_id
1 'polypeptide(L)' 'MNTGHVLEISQLLTDLKAQLPDYRFGQMLGALDVLSEDMFDRSLWDVKDDQLVEVIERFQADLARREAP' A
#
# COMPACT_ATOMS: atom_id res chain seq x y z
N MET A 1 18.13 -5.79 -2.39
CA MET A 1 17.41 -4.51 -2.25
C MET A 1 17.88 -3.57 -3.33
N ASN A 2 16.99 -3.19 -4.25
CA ASN A 2 17.24 -2.12 -5.20
C ASN A 2 16.87 -0.81 -4.49
N THR A 3 17.85 0.06 -4.27
CA THR A 3 17.66 1.28 -3.45
C THR A 3 16.58 2.21 -3.98
N GLY A 4 16.24 2.12 -5.28
CA GLY A 4 15.16 2.90 -5.90
C GLY A 4 13.79 2.63 -5.29
N HIS A 5 13.41 1.35 -5.15
CA HIS A 5 12.07 1.01 -4.64
C HIS A 5 11.89 1.33 -3.17
N VAL A 6 12.94 1.28 -2.35
CA VAL A 6 12.84 1.64 -0.92
C VAL A 6 12.39 3.09 -0.75
N LEU A 7 12.94 4.01 -1.56
CA LEU A 7 12.56 5.43 -1.52
C LEU A 7 11.13 5.63 -2.04
N GLU A 8 10.79 4.97 -3.14
CA GLU A 8 9.46 5.00 -3.74
C GLU A 8 8.38 4.49 -2.78
N ILE A 9 8.56 3.29 -2.23
CA ILE A 9 7.65 2.69 -1.24
C ILE A 9 7.50 3.60 -0.01
N SER A 10 8.61 4.18 0.48
CA SER A 10 8.57 5.10 1.63
C SER A 10 7.75 6.35 1.34
N GLN A 11 7.87 6.90 0.12
CA GLN A 11 7.08 8.04 -0.31
C GLN A 11 5.59 7.67 -0.45
N LEU A 12 5.30 6.56 -1.12
CA LEU A 12 3.92 6.07 -1.30
C LEU A 12 3.22 5.78 0.03
N LEU A 13 3.91 5.20 1.02
CA LEU A 13 3.36 4.98 2.36
C LEU A 13 3.12 6.30 3.11
N THR A 14 3.97 7.30 2.89
CA THR A 14 3.77 8.65 3.45
C THR A 14 2.53 9.31 2.86
N ASP A 15 2.36 9.25 1.54
CA ASP A 15 1.22 9.83 0.83
C ASP A 15 -0.08 9.10 1.21
N LEU A 16 -0.03 7.77 1.34
CA LEU A 16 -1.16 6.98 1.81
C LEU A 16 -1.56 7.37 3.25
N LYS A 17 -0.58 7.58 4.14
CA LYS A 17 -0.86 8.00 5.52
C LYS A 17 -1.50 9.39 5.59
N ALA A 18 -1.19 10.27 4.64
CA ALA A 18 -1.82 11.59 4.51
C ALA A 18 -3.29 11.49 4.07
N GLN A 19 -3.63 10.52 3.22
CA GLN A 19 -5.01 10.24 2.79
C GLN A 19 -5.85 9.56 3.89
N LEU A 20 -5.22 8.83 4.80
CA LEU A 20 -5.88 8.15 5.92
C LEU A 20 -5.43 8.70 7.28
N PRO A 21 -5.78 9.96 7.63
CA PRO A 21 -5.30 10.61 8.85
C PRO A 21 -5.67 9.80 10.12
N ASP A 22 -6.85 9.18 10.14
CA ASP A 22 -7.39 8.46 11.30
C ASP A 22 -6.87 7.02 11.45
N TYR A 23 -6.25 6.45 10.42
CA TYR A 23 -5.69 5.09 10.50
C TYR A 23 -4.36 5.11 11.23
N ARG A 24 -4.21 4.24 12.24
CA ARG A 24 -2.88 3.94 12.81
C ARG A 24 -2.02 3.25 11.76
N PHE A 25 -0.72 3.47 11.78
CA PHE A 25 0.21 2.87 10.81
C PHE A 25 0.08 1.34 10.70
N GLY A 26 -0.03 0.63 11.84
CA GLY A 26 -0.24 -0.82 11.82
C GLY A 26 -1.57 -1.27 11.20
N GLN A 27 -2.63 -0.45 11.27
CA GLN A 27 -3.90 -0.74 10.59
C GLN A 27 -3.77 -0.52 9.08
N MET A 28 -3.02 0.50 8.66
CA MET A 28 -2.70 0.72 7.25
C MET A 28 -1.92 -0.47 6.68
N LEU A 29 -0.88 -0.94 7.38
CA LEU A 29 -0.13 -2.15 6.98
C LEU A 29 -1.02 -3.39 6.91
N GLY A 30 -1.90 -3.61 7.89
CA GLY A 30 -2.83 -4.73 7.87
C GLY A 30 -3.81 -4.67 6.69
N ALA A 31 -4.22 -3.47 6.27
CA ALA A 31 -5.07 -3.31 5.11
C ALA A 31 -4.32 -3.62 3.79
N LEU A 32 -3.04 -3.23 3.71
CA LEU A 32 -2.18 -3.59 2.57
C LEU A 32 -1.90 -5.09 2.51
N ASP A 33 -1.76 -5.77 3.65
CA ASP A 33 -1.57 -7.23 3.75
C ASP A 33 -2.78 -8.00 3.25
N VAL A 34 -4.00 -7.59 3.63
CA VAL A 34 -5.22 -8.19 3.09
C VAL A 34 -5.31 -7.97 1.57
N LEU A 35 -4.91 -6.81 1.06
CA LEU A 35 -4.95 -6.53 -0.37
C LEU A 35 -3.85 -7.29 -1.15
N SER A 36 -2.66 -7.49 -0.56
CA SER A 36 -1.62 -8.28 -1.20
C SER A 36 -2.04 -9.75 -1.32
N GLU A 37 -2.74 -10.28 -0.32
CA GLU A 37 -3.32 -11.62 -0.39
C GLU A 37 -4.33 -11.73 -1.53
N ASP A 38 -5.21 -10.74 -1.71
CA ASP A 38 -6.18 -10.71 -2.82
C ASP A 38 -5.51 -10.60 -4.20
N MET A 39 -4.48 -9.76 -4.34
CA MET A 39 -3.82 -9.51 -5.63
C MET A 39 -2.85 -10.61 -6.05
N PHE A 40 -2.16 -11.23 -5.08
CA PHE A 40 -1.00 -12.08 -5.37
C PHE A 40 -1.01 -13.44 -4.64
N ASP A 41 -2.03 -13.74 -3.84
CA ASP A 41 -2.12 -14.94 -2.98
C ASP A 41 -0.93 -15.05 -2.02
N ARG A 42 -0.47 -13.90 -1.51
CA ARG A 42 0.71 -13.77 -0.63
C ARG A 42 0.52 -12.67 0.40
N SER A 43 1.07 -12.89 1.59
CA SER A 43 1.20 -11.84 2.60
C SER A 43 2.13 -10.72 2.12
N LEU A 44 1.94 -9.52 2.66
CA LEU A 44 2.76 -8.34 2.44
C LEU A 44 4.24 -8.58 2.69
N TRP A 45 4.56 -9.51 3.60
CA TRP A 45 5.95 -9.85 3.93
C TRP A 45 6.64 -10.69 2.85
N ASP A 46 5.88 -11.32 1.95
CA ASP A 46 6.37 -12.25 0.93
C ASP A 46 6.30 -11.67 -0.50
N VAL A 47 5.68 -10.50 -0.69
CA VAL A 47 5.66 -9.81 -1.98
C VAL A 47 6.98 -9.08 -2.25
N LYS A 48 7.35 -8.97 -3.52
CA LYS A 48 8.53 -8.20 -3.94
C LYS A 48 8.25 -6.70 -3.90
N ASP A 49 9.30 -5.88 -3.88
CA ASP A 49 9.21 -4.42 -3.89
C ASP A 49 8.28 -3.88 -5.02
N ASP A 50 8.43 -4.37 -6.26
CA ASP A 50 7.56 -3.97 -7.38
C ASP A 50 6.08 -4.30 -7.13
N GLN A 51 5.82 -5.47 -6.55
CA GLN A 51 4.47 -5.91 -6.21
C GLN A 51 3.90 -5.08 -5.05
N LEU A 52 4.74 -4.70 -4.07
CA LEU A 52 4.33 -3.82 -2.99
C LEU A 52 3.94 -2.43 -3.50
N VAL A 53 4.66 -1.89 -4.47
CA VAL A 53 4.26 -0.66 -5.17
C VAL A 53 2.87 -0.82 -5.78
N GLU A 54 2.63 -1.90 -6.54
CA GLU A 54 1.32 -2.19 -7.14
C GLU A 54 0.19 -2.30 -6.09
N VAL A 55 0.44 -2.93 -4.93
CA VAL A 55 -0.54 -2.99 -3.82
C VAL A 55 -0.88 -1.59 -3.30
N ILE A 56 0.13 -0.76 -3.05
CA ILE A 56 -0.09 0.58 -2.48
C ILE A 56 -0.84 1.47 -3.49
N GLU A 57 -0.44 1.45 -4.76
CA GLU A 57 -1.10 2.20 -5.83
C GLU A 57 -2.55 1.75 -6.01
N ARG A 58 -2.80 0.43 -5.98
CA ARG A 58 -4.16 -0.12 -6.02
C ARG A 58 -4.99 0.38 -4.84
N PHE A 59 -4.44 0.33 -3.63
CA PHE A 59 -5.14 0.80 -2.44
C PHE A 59 -5.51 2.28 -2.53
N GLN A 60 -4.59 3.13 -2.99
CA GLN A 60 -4.84 4.56 -3.21
C GLN A 60 -5.94 4.79 -4.26
N ALA A 61 -5.92 4.03 -5.37
CA ALA A 61 -6.98 4.09 -6.38
C ALA A 61 -8.34 3.67 -5.80
N ASP A 62 -8.37 2.69 -4.90
CA ASP A 62 -9.60 2.25 -4.23
C ASP A 62 -10.15 3.31 -3.27
N LEU A 63 -9.28 4.05 -2.56
CA LEU A 63 -9.67 5.20 -1.76
C LEU A 63 -10.28 6.31 -2.63
N ALA A 64 -9.57 6.71 -3.69
CA ALA A 64 -10.02 7.77 -4.59
C ALA A 64 -11.38 7.45 -5.23
N ARG A 65 -11.64 6.17 -5.53
CA ARG A 65 -12.95 5.73 -6.05
C ARG A 65 -14.08 5.79 -5.02
N ARG A 66 -13.78 5.64 -3.73
CA ARG A 66 -14.78 5.77 -2.65
C ARG A 66 -15.12 7.21 -2.34
N GLU A 67 -14.18 8.13 -2.58
CA GLU A 67 -14.37 9.57 -2.40
C GLU A 67 -15.05 10.25 -3.61
N ALA A 68 -15.16 9.54 -4.74
CA ALA A 68 -15.88 10.03 -5.91
C ALA A 68 -17.40 10.08 -5.63
N PRO A 69 -18.09 11.19 -5.99
CA PRO A 69 -19.51 11.42 -5.70
C PRO A 69 -20.46 10.50 -6.48
#